data_AF-A0A9X6TFV0-F1
#
_entry.id   AF-A0A9X6TFV0-F1
#
_cell.length_a   1.000
_cell.length_b   1.000
_cell.length_c   1.000
_cell.angle_alpha   90.00
_cell.angle_beta   90.00
_cell.angle_gamma   90.00
#
_symmetry.space_group_name_H-M   'P 1'
#
loop_
_entity.id
_entity.type
_entity.pdbx_description
1 polymer ?
#
loop_
_entity_poly.entity_id
_entity_poly.type
_entity_poly.pdbx_seq_one_letter_code
_entity_poly.pdbx_strand_id
1 'polypeptide(L)' 'YEALQRENIGVNVHYIPVHLQPFYQKLGYGKGICPQAENVYEEIITLPLFPKMTEADVWDVIQAVRKVLSFYRVAK' A
#
# COMPACT_ATOMS: atom_id res chain seq x y z
N TYR A 1 4.71 5.22 0.02
CA TYR A 1 4.21 4.97 1.39
C TYR A 1 5.01 5.73 2.47
N GLU A 2 6.29 6.04 2.29
CA GLU A 2 7.12 6.72 3.32
C GLU A 2 6.52 8.02 3.87
N ALA A 3 5.83 8.80 3.04
CA ALA A 3 5.18 10.04 3.48
C ALA A 3 4.13 9.78 4.58
N LEU A 4 3.35 8.70 4.48
CA LEU A 4 2.37 8.31 5.51
C LEU A 4 3.07 7.85 6.80
N GLN A 5 4.20 7.15 6.69
CA GLN A 5 5.00 6.78 7.86
C GLN A 5 5.56 8.01 8.58
N ARG A 6 5.95 9.06 7.84
CA ARG A 6 6.38 10.35 8.42
C ARG A 6 5.22 11.10 9.11
N GLU A 7 3.98 10.85 8.71
CA GLU A 7 2.76 11.30 9.42
C GLU A 7 2.36 10.36 10.57
N ASN A 8 3.26 9.46 11.02
CA ASN A 8 3.03 8.50 12.09
C ASN A 8 1.93 7.46 11.79
N ILE A 9 1.68 7.15 10.51
CA ILE A 9 0.71 6.13 10.09
C ILE A 9 1.44 4.87 9.64
N GLY A 10 1.25 3.78 10.40
CA GLY A 10 1.75 2.45 10.06
C GLY A 10 1.02 1.86 8.85
N VAL A 11 1.71 1.72 7.72
CA VAL A 11 1.14 1.21 6.47
C VAL A 11 1.88 -0.02 5.97
N ASN A 12 1.20 -0.82 5.15
CA ASN A 12 1.78 -2.01 4.51
C ASN A 12 1.27 -2.17 3.07
N VAL A 13 1.73 -3.21 2.36
CA VAL A 13 1.27 -3.60 1.02
C VAL A 13 0.95 -5.10 1.05
N HIS A 14 -0.26 -5.48 0.63
CA HIS A 14 -0.75 -6.86 0.71
C HIS A 14 -1.27 -7.32 -0.65
N TYR A 15 -0.56 -8.19 -1.39
CA TYR A 15 0.80 -8.71 -1.17
C TYR A 15 1.51 -8.72 -2.52
N ILE A 16 2.84 -8.96 -2.52
CA ILE A 16 3.58 -9.29 -3.75
C ILE A 16 2.83 -10.44 -4.46
N PRO A 17 2.45 -10.28 -5.74
CA PRO A 17 1.77 -11.33 -6.49
C PRO A 17 2.51 -12.65 -6.38
N VAL A 18 1.80 -13.74 -6.11
CA VAL A 18 2.40 -15.03 -5.73
C VAL A 18 3.40 -15.54 -6.77
N HIS A 19 3.15 -15.32 -8.05
CA HIS A 19 4.02 -15.72 -9.15
C HIS A 19 5.34 -14.95 -9.23
N LEU A 20 5.42 -13.79 -8.58
CA LEU A 20 6.64 -13.00 -8.47
C LEU A 20 7.48 -13.39 -7.25
N GLN A 21 7.00 -14.27 -6.38
CA GLN A 21 7.78 -14.77 -5.26
C GLN A 21 8.96 -15.64 -5.74
N PRO A 22 10.12 -15.63 -5.05
CA PRO A 22 11.34 -16.31 -5.52
C PRO A 22 11.18 -17.80 -5.81
N PHE A 23 10.29 -18.49 -5.08
CA PHE A 23 10.00 -19.91 -5.32
C PHE A 23 9.33 -20.13 -6.68
N TYR A 24 8.31 -19.34 -7.02
CA TYR A 24 7.58 -19.48 -8.27
C TYR A 24 8.38 -18.98 -9.47
N GLN A 25 9.22 -17.96 -9.28
CA GLN A 25 10.16 -17.54 -10.33
C GLN A 25 11.10 -18.66 -10.77
N LYS A 26 11.56 -19.51 -9.84
CA LYS A 26 12.39 -20.69 -10.16
C LYS A 26 11.63 -21.75 -10.96
N LEU A 27 10.30 -21.76 -10.92
CA LEU A 27 9.46 -22.64 -11.73
C LEU A 27 9.16 -22.08 -13.13
N GLY A 28 9.69 -20.90 -13.47
CA GLY A 28 9.49 -20.26 -14.78
C GLY A 28 8.36 -19.24 -14.82
N TYR A 29 7.70 -18.94 -13.70
CA TYR A 29 6.72 -17.85 -13.63
C TYR A 29 7.40 -16.48 -13.59
N GLY A 30 6.86 -15.51 -14.32
CA GLY A 30 7.50 -14.19 -14.46
C GLY A 30 6.50 -13.05 -14.52
N LYS A 31 7.02 -11.82 -14.58
CA LYS A 31 6.20 -10.60 -14.78
C LYS A 31 5.42 -10.70 -16.09
N GLY A 32 4.20 -10.17 -16.11
CA GLY A 32 3.32 -10.12 -17.27
C GLY A 32 2.34 -11.27 -17.40
N ILE A 33 2.45 -12.34 -16.58
CA ILE A 33 1.48 -13.45 -16.65
C ILE A 33 0.14 -13.11 -16.00
N CYS A 34 0.13 -12.16 -15.05
CA CYS A 34 -1.06 -11.68 -14.36
C CYS A 34 -1.01 -10.15 -14.22
N PRO A 35 -1.17 -9.41 -15.33
CA PRO A 35 -0.96 -7.96 -15.34
C PRO A 35 -1.88 -7.20 -14.39
N GLN A 36 -3.11 -7.68 -14.17
CA GLN A 36 -4.03 -7.04 -13.22
C GLN A 36 -3.55 -7.17 -11.77
N ALA A 37 -3.03 -8.33 -11.38
CA ALA A 37 -2.49 -8.52 -10.03
C ALA A 37 -1.22 -7.68 -9.81
N GLU A 38 -0.39 -7.54 -10.85
CA GLU A 38 0.82 -6.72 -10.84
C GLU A 38 0.49 -5.23 -10.71
N ASN A 39 -0.44 -4.73 -11.53
CA ASN A 39 -0.88 -3.34 -11.49
C ASN A 39 -1.49 -2.99 -10.13
N VAL A 40 -2.36 -3.86 -9.59
CA VAL A 40 -2.95 -3.67 -8.26
C VAL A 40 -1.85 -3.60 -7.20
N TYR A 41 -0.87 -4.51 -7.22
CA TYR A 41 0.24 -4.48 -6.27
C TYR A 41 1.05 -3.17 -6.31
N GLU A 42 1.26 -2.61 -7.50
CA GLU A 42 1.99 -1.33 -7.67
C GLU A 42 1.20 -0.11 -7.12
N GLU A 43 -0.13 -0.21 -7.00
CA GLU A 43 -0.99 0.92 -6.63
C GLU A 43 -1.60 0.83 -5.22
N ILE A 44 -1.72 -0.37 -4.64
CA ILE A 44 -2.39 -0.55 -3.35
C ILE A 44 -1.54 -0.13 -2.16
N ILE A 45 -2.23 0.30 -1.10
CA ILE A 45 -1.67 0.50 0.23
C ILE A 45 -2.68 0.03 1.26
N THR A 46 -2.19 -0.65 2.31
CA THR A 46 -3.01 -1.06 3.44
C THR A 46 -2.87 -0.06 4.57
N LEU A 47 -4.02 0.49 4.97
CA LEU A 47 -4.14 1.40 6.11
C LEU A 47 -4.33 0.62 7.41
N PRO A 48 -4.00 1.23 8.58
CA PRO A 48 -4.31 0.63 9.87
C PRO A 48 -5.80 0.30 9.99
N LEU A 49 -6.10 -0.94 10.34
CA LEU A 49 -7.45 -1.37 10.71
C LEU A 49 -7.33 -2.50 11.73
N PHE A 50 -7.65 -2.22 12.99
CA PHE A 50 -7.61 -3.20 14.07
C PHE A 50 -8.62 -2.85 15.19
N PRO A 51 -9.09 -3.84 15.98
CA PRO A 51 -10.24 -3.64 16.90
C PRO A 51 -10.03 -2.60 18.02
N LYS A 52 -8.78 -2.26 18.32
CA LYS A 52 -8.43 -1.31 19.39
C LYS A 52 -8.40 0.16 18.91
N MET A 53 -8.59 0.42 17.61
CA MET A 53 -8.62 1.79 17.10
C MET A 53 -9.77 2.57 17.73
N THR A 54 -9.46 3.77 18.17
CA THR A 54 -10.42 4.80 18.57
C THR A 54 -10.88 5.59 17.34
N GLU A 55 -11.97 6.36 17.48
CA GLU A 55 -12.38 7.29 16.43
C GLU A 55 -11.29 8.33 16.11
N ALA A 56 -10.50 8.72 17.12
CA ALA A 56 -9.35 9.61 16.93
C ALA A 56 -8.27 8.96 16.04
N ASP A 57 -7.93 7.69 16.29
CA ASP A 57 -6.97 6.95 15.44
C ASP A 57 -7.44 6.87 13.98
N VAL A 58 -8.73 6.62 13.77
CA VAL A 58 -9.33 6.63 12.42
C VAL A 58 -9.20 8.02 11.79
N TRP A 59 -9.38 9.08 12.58
CA TRP A 59 -9.29 10.44 12.08
C TRP A 59 -7.86 10.85 11.73
N ASP A 60 -6.88 10.46 12.54
CA ASP A 60 -5.46 10.66 12.24
C ASP A 60 -5.08 10.01 10.91
N VAL A 61 -5.52 8.77 10.66
CA VAL A 61 -5.31 8.09 9.36
C VAL A 61 -5.90 8.89 8.21
N ILE A 62 -7.16 9.35 8.33
CA ILE A 62 -7.83 10.08 7.25
C ILE A 62 -7.14 11.43 6.98
N GLN A 63 -6.75 12.16 8.04
CA GLN A 63 -6.07 13.44 7.90
C GLN A 63 -4.69 13.28 7.24
N ALA A 64 -3.90 12.30 7.67
CA ALA A 64 -2.62 12.00 7.08
C ALA A 64 -2.74 11.63 5.59
N VAL A 65 -3.70 10.78 5.23
CA VAL A 65 -3.95 10.40 3.83
C VAL A 65 -4.33 11.63 2.99
N ARG A 66 -5.24 12.48 3.49
CA ARG A 66 -5.64 13.70 2.78
C ARG A 66 -4.47 14.67 2.59
N LYS A 67 -3.65 14.87 3.62
CA LYS A 67 -2.47 15.74 3.59
C LYS A 67 -1.42 15.24 2.60
N VAL A 68 -1.10 13.95 2.61
CA VAL A 68 -0.15 13.35 1.67
C VAL A 68 -0.68 13.47 0.24
N LEU A 69 -1.95 13.16 0.01
CA LEU A 69 -2.55 13.26 -1.32
C LEU A 69 -2.60 14.70 -1.83
N SER A 70 -2.90 15.69 -0.98
CA SER A 70 -2.92 17.09 -1.41
C SER A 70 -1.53 17.58 -1.80
N PHE A 71 -0.48 17.20 -1.07
CA PHE A 71 0.91 17.53 -1.41
C PHE A 71 1.33 16.95 -2.76
N TYR A 72 1.13 15.65 -2.99
CA TYR A 72 1.58 14.99 -4.22
C TYR A 72 0.67 15.26 -5.44
N ARG A 73 -0.60 15.63 -5.23
CA ARG A 73 -1.49 16.04 -6.34
C ARG A 73 -1.11 17.38 -6.93
N VAL A 74 -0.61 18.32 -6.12
CA VAL A 74 -0.19 19.66 -6.57
C VAL A 74 1.22 19.65 -7.17
N ALA A 75 2.04 18.66 -6.81
CA ALA A 75 3.39 18.48 -7.35
C ALA A 75 3.45 17.80 -8.73
N LYS A 76 2.30 17.45 -9.32
CA LYS A 76 2.15 17.01 -10.72
C LYS A 76 1.58 18.14 -11.55
#